data_AF-D8LRS8-F1
#
_entry.id   AF-D8LRS8-F1
#
_cell.length_a   1.000
_cell.length_b   1.000
_cell.length_c   1.000
_cell.angle_alpha   90.00
_cell.angle_beta   90.00
_cell.angle_gamma   90.00
#
_symmetry.space_group_name_H-M   'P 1'
#
loop_
_entity.id
_entity.type
_entity.pdbx_description
1 polymer ?
#
loop_
_entity_poly.entity_id
_entity_poly.type
_entity_poly.pdbx_seq_one_letter_code
_entity_poly.pdbx_strand_id
1 'polypeptide(L)'
;MGHRRLALLGLAVVVLFAVDGAAAASKGAPRAGSQQRRSTKASRSSRPSRRDIDEDEREFQGWDGETKKGTRSSSSSKSSRAARDDGSVGRRVRPSSTPGSSRSSSRYQESGTSRRRSRGMELVPSRRSPPKSSMLSGLAATMKGKAASMQEDAKGKVTEWRNIAKTTVWFSSKMEKFMIQMTWPDDGALDDAWVKDTMNFLESAGNEPPRSPNNPNKRILRKLWLRMTEGDYRTKLKALQILHHTTMDLSSEANGRVRNQFMKMRDETNHKNRNEVYFEPARIMDVTSSGMPFLPLLRSYSSFTLRRMTEVQGGPKQIASTLRSKKTSQPEAVALLRRLDKLICTGMGCKVDRKTLNTITGQVMQLTARDLMTLWRLYVKGLTRLIKGGYKEGRTPAPEAVVQLLTQYGKTQQALERYLTHFKKIVRDRRLFEDNQVDPAALQVCLASVTQADGQGAEAEEEEDDDDDDEEQEE
;
A
#
# COMPACT_ATOMS: atom_id res chain seq x y z
N MET A 1 20.19 -18.72 -25.00
CA MET A 1 20.63 -18.47 -23.61
C MET A 1 22.15 -18.29 -23.45
N GLY A 2 23.01 -19.04 -24.16
CA GLY A 2 24.48 -18.98 -23.96
C GLY A 2 25.15 -17.65 -24.36
N HIS A 3 24.82 -17.09 -25.52
CA HIS A 3 25.60 -15.99 -26.10
C HIS A 3 25.46 -14.63 -25.39
N ARG A 4 24.27 -14.28 -24.85
CA ARG A 4 24.07 -13.00 -24.12
C ARG A 4 24.59 -13.04 -22.67
N ARG A 5 24.52 -14.21 -22.01
CA ARG A 5 25.21 -14.43 -20.73
C ARG A 5 26.73 -14.32 -20.92
N LEU A 6 27.27 -14.87 -22.01
CA LEU A 6 28.68 -14.71 -22.39
C LEU A 6 29.05 -13.26 -22.72
N ALA A 7 28.18 -12.47 -23.33
CA ALA A 7 28.46 -11.06 -23.63
C ALA A 7 28.53 -10.20 -22.37
N LEU A 8 27.58 -10.33 -21.44
CA LEU A 8 27.60 -9.57 -20.17
C LEU A 8 28.68 -10.09 -19.20
N LEU A 9 28.93 -11.39 -19.16
CA LEU A 9 30.08 -11.96 -18.43
C LEU A 9 31.39 -11.53 -19.07
N GLY A 10 31.47 -11.50 -20.40
CA GLY A 10 32.63 -11.00 -21.15
C GLY A 10 32.90 -9.53 -20.85
N LEU A 11 31.85 -8.70 -20.78
CA LEU A 11 31.97 -7.28 -20.44
C LEU A 11 32.34 -7.08 -18.96
N ALA A 12 31.82 -7.90 -18.05
CA ALA A 12 32.25 -7.93 -16.64
C ALA A 12 33.71 -8.37 -16.48
N VAL A 13 34.15 -9.37 -17.26
CA VAL A 13 35.55 -9.83 -17.29
C VAL A 13 36.46 -8.74 -17.87
N VAL A 14 36.06 -8.07 -18.96
CA VAL A 14 36.83 -6.95 -19.54
C VAL A 14 36.93 -5.78 -18.55
N VAL A 15 35.85 -5.45 -17.82
CA VAL A 15 35.88 -4.40 -16.78
C VAL A 15 36.77 -4.82 -15.60
N LEU A 16 36.77 -6.09 -15.20
CA LEU A 16 37.67 -6.60 -14.16
C LEU A 16 39.15 -6.51 -14.59
N PHE A 17 39.48 -6.87 -15.84
CA PHE A 17 40.85 -6.76 -16.36
C PHE A 17 41.30 -5.30 -16.60
N ALA A 18 40.39 -4.39 -16.94
CA ALA A 18 40.72 -2.96 -17.10
C ALA A 18 41.03 -2.28 -15.76
N VAL A 19 40.39 -2.70 -14.67
CA VAL A 19 40.64 -2.16 -13.31
C VAL A 19 42.00 -2.63 -12.77
N ASP A 20 42.40 -3.88 -13.02
CA ASP A 20 43.73 -4.36 -12.64
C ASP A 20 44.86 -3.71 -13.47
N GLY A 21 44.60 -3.37 -14.73
CA GLY A 21 45.54 -2.62 -15.57
C GLY A 21 45.80 -1.19 -15.11
N ALA A 22 44.78 -0.51 -14.57
CA ALA A 22 44.91 0.87 -14.07
C ALA A 22 45.62 0.94 -12.70
N ALA A 23 45.52 -0.11 -11.87
CA ALA A 23 46.20 -0.17 -10.57
C ALA A 23 47.72 -0.39 -10.69
N ALA A 24 48.20 -0.97 -11.80
CA ALA A 24 49.63 -1.23 -12.01
C ALA A 24 50.44 0.00 -12.46
N ALA A 25 49.80 1.12 -12.85
CA ALA A 25 50.47 2.27 -13.47
C ALA A 25 50.79 3.44 -12.51
N SER A 26 50.56 3.33 -11.20
CA SER A 26 50.85 4.41 -10.24
C SER A 26 51.83 3.99 -9.13
N LYS A 27 53.12 3.88 -9.49
CA LYS A 27 54.21 3.90 -8.51
C LYS A 27 55.24 4.96 -8.90
N GLY A 28 55.04 6.16 -8.35
CA GLY A 28 56.00 7.26 -8.34
C GLY A 28 55.68 8.20 -7.17
N ALA A 29 56.45 8.10 -6.09
CA ALA A 29 56.43 9.00 -4.92
C ALA A 29 57.40 10.19 -5.16
N PRO A 30 57.70 11.10 -4.20
CA PRO A 30 56.98 11.57 -2.99
C PRO A 30 56.94 13.13 -2.88
N ARG A 31 56.11 13.72 -1.99
CA ARG A 31 56.57 14.79 -1.06
C ARG A 31 55.51 15.30 -0.07
N ALA A 32 56.07 15.75 1.06
CA ALA A 32 55.45 16.27 2.26
C ALA A 32 54.65 17.57 2.08
N GLY A 33 53.69 17.78 2.98
CA GLY A 33 52.96 19.05 3.14
C GLY A 33 52.05 19.01 4.35
N SER A 34 52.59 19.37 5.51
CA SER A 34 51.86 19.74 6.71
C SER A 34 50.90 20.90 6.45
N GLN A 35 49.65 20.86 6.93
CA GLN A 35 49.00 22.05 7.52
C GLN A 35 47.64 21.77 8.21
N GLN A 36 47.61 22.20 9.47
CA GLN A 36 46.51 22.91 10.16
C GLN A 36 45.12 22.27 10.32
N ARG A 37 44.96 21.73 11.54
CA ARG A 37 43.77 21.85 12.39
C ARG A 37 43.02 23.17 12.18
N ARG A 38 41.73 23.09 11.84
CA ARG A 38 40.73 24.08 12.26
C ARG A 38 39.44 23.39 12.71
N SER A 39 39.17 23.57 14.00
CA SER A 39 37.91 23.28 14.65
C SER A 39 36.84 24.30 14.26
N THR A 40 35.65 23.84 13.88
CA THR A 40 34.41 24.61 13.94
C THR A 40 33.31 23.65 14.43
N LYS A 41 32.97 23.71 15.72
CA LYS A 41 31.93 24.54 16.34
C LYS A 41 30.52 24.00 16.03
N ALA A 42 30.01 23.29 17.02
CA ALA A 42 28.66 22.74 17.10
C ALA A 42 27.58 23.84 17.03
N SER A 43 26.60 23.65 16.16
CA SER A 43 25.34 24.39 16.16
C SER A 43 24.22 23.50 16.71
N ARG A 44 23.80 23.85 17.93
CA ARG A 44 22.55 23.39 18.57
C ARG A 44 21.36 23.74 17.69
N SER A 45 20.61 22.75 17.23
CA SER A 45 19.30 22.98 16.62
C SER A 45 18.22 23.09 17.69
N SER A 46 17.64 24.28 17.77
CA SER A 46 16.54 24.67 18.62
C SER A 46 15.28 23.84 18.34
N ARG A 47 14.70 23.30 19.41
CA ARG A 47 13.45 22.53 19.44
C ARG A 47 12.27 23.51 19.41
N PRO A 48 11.32 23.46 18.46
CA PRO A 48 10.15 24.32 18.51
C PRO A 48 9.15 23.83 19.55
N SER A 49 8.72 24.78 20.37
CA SER A 49 7.63 24.74 21.33
C SER A 49 6.33 24.20 20.72
N ARG A 50 5.70 23.27 21.45
CA ARG A 50 4.43 22.61 21.16
C ARG A 50 3.32 23.51 21.71
N ARG A 51 2.57 24.19 20.85
CA ARG A 51 1.33 24.87 21.23
C ARG A 51 0.16 23.90 21.15
N ASP A 52 -0.66 23.96 22.18
CA ASP A 52 -1.93 23.28 22.35
C ASP A 52 -2.89 23.65 21.22
N ILE A 53 -3.50 22.63 20.61
CA ILE A 53 -4.70 22.75 19.80
C ILE A 53 -5.63 21.65 20.34
N ASP A 54 -6.31 22.00 21.42
CA ASP A 54 -7.65 21.49 21.71
C ASP A 54 -8.62 22.32 20.85
N GLU A 55 -9.41 21.65 20.02
CA GLU A 55 -10.85 21.92 19.82
C GLU A 55 -11.40 21.02 18.70
N ASP A 56 -12.53 20.39 19.03
CA ASP A 56 -13.57 19.87 18.14
C ASP A 56 -13.31 18.63 17.26
N GLU A 57 -13.52 17.44 17.86
CA GLU A 57 -14.45 16.45 17.27
C GLU A 57 -15.22 15.76 18.41
N ARG A 58 -16.43 16.26 18.72
CA ARG A 58 -17.37 15.54 19.59
C ARG A 58 -17.81 14.25 18.88
N GLU A 59 -17.59 13.13 19.56
CA GLU A 59 -18.12 11.82 19.24
C GLU A 59 -19.65 11.85 19.08
N PHE A 60 -20.12 11.35 17.94
CA PHE A 60 -21.48 10.88 17.76
C PHE A 60 -21.57 9.44 18.30
N GLN A 61 -21.85 9.30 19.59
CA GLN A 61 -22.24 8.04 20.23
C GLN A 61 -23.77 8.02 20.38
N GLY A 62 -24.38 6.89 20.01
CA GLY A 62 -25.75 6.51 20.39
C GLY A 62 -26.86 7.11 19.52
N TRP A 63 -27.29 6.36 18.51
CA TRP A 63 -28.62 6.56 17.94
C TRP A 63 -29.52 5.41 18.39
N ASP A 64 -30.08 5.59 19.58
CA ASP A 64 -31.23 4.82 20.06
C ASP A 64 -32.46 5.66 19.70
N GLY A 65 -33.39 5.05 18.97
CA GLY A 65 -34.56 5.75 18.47
C GLY A 65 -35.50 6.16 19.60
N GLU A 66 -35.94 7.41 19.56
CA GLU A 66 -37.33 7.75 19.87
C GLU A 66 -37.65 9.16 19.36
N THR A 67 -38.70 9.23 18.56
CA THR A 67 -39.34 10.44 18.06
C THR A 67 -39.88 11.29 19.20
N LYS A 68 -39.55 12.59 19.23
CA LYS A 68 -40.46 13.65 19.72
C LYS A 68 -40.09 15.02 19.16
N LYS A 69 -41.08 15.64 18.53
CA LYS A 69 -41.09 17.03 18.04
C LYS A 69 -40.98 18.00 19.22
N GLY A 70 -40.19 19.06 19.06
CA GLY A 70 -40.15 20.17 20.00
C GLY A 70 -39.50 21.40 19.34
N THR A 71 -40.31 22.45 19.16
CA THR A 71 -39.96 23.77 18.66
C THR A 71 -39.22 24.60 19.72
N ARG A 72 -38.33 25.52 19.27
CA ARG A 72 -38.17 26.94 19.70
C ARG A 72 -36.73 27.46 19.76
N SER A 73 -36.45 28.40 18.85
CA SER A 73 -35.91 29.76 19.03
C SER A 73 -34.95 30.13 20.19
N SER A 74 -33.79 30.68 19.77
CA SER A 74 -33.21 32.02 20.09
C SER A 74 -32.45 32.33 21.38
N SER A 75 -31.52 33.30 21.23
CA SER A 75 -30.83 34.18 22.19
C SER A 75 -29.57 33.58 22.86
N SER A 76 -28.35 34.00 22.46
CA SER A 76 -27.63 35.24 22.82
C SER A 76 -27.25 35.34 24.31
N SER A 77 -25.95 35.37 24.62
CA SER A 77 -25.35 36.42 25.47
C SER A 77 -23.84 36.25 25.60
N LYS A 78 -23.14 37.36 25.32
CA LYS A 78 -21.78 37.67 25.74
C LYS A 78 -21.68 37.65 27.27
N SER A 79 -20.55 37.21 27.81
CA SER A 79 -20.07 37.71 29.09
C SER A 79 -18.54 37.67 29.15
N SER A 80 -18.01 38.85 29.40
CA SER A 80 -16.62 39.18 29.69
C SER A 80 -16.35 38.99 31.19
N ARG A 81 -15.13 38.57 31.56
CA ARG A 81 -14.23 39.33 32.44
C ARG A 81 -13.13 38.48 33.09
N ALA A 82 -11.98 39.16 33.17
CA ALA A 82 -11.08 39.29 34.31
C ALA A 82 -10.02 38.20 34.57
N ALA A 83 -8.80 38.65 34.32
CA ALA A 83 -7.55 38.21 34.93
C ALA A 83 -7.55 38.37 36.45
N ARG A 84 -6.88 37.42 37.13
CA ARG A 84 -6.06 37.48 38.35
C ARG A 84 -5.15 36.24 38.29
N ASP A 85 -3.83 36.32 38.17
CA ASP A 85 -2.84 36.74 39.16
C ASP A 85 -3.09 36.10 40.54
N ASP A 86 -2.35 35.02 40.85
CA ASP A 86 -1.33 35.04 41.93
C ASP A 86 -0.67 33.66 42.06
N GLY A 87 0.63 33.67 42.37
CA GLY A 87 1.43 32.47 42.60
C GLY A 87 1.20 31.86 43.98
N SER A 88 1.56 30.59 44.16
CA SER A 88 2.18 30.16 45.42
C SER A 88 2.84 28.80 45.33
N VAL A 89 4.03 28.78 45.91
CA VAL A 89 4.91 27.67 46.23
C VAL A 89 4.27 26.82 47.33
N GLY A 90 4.32 25.48 47.23
CA GLY A 90 3.70 24.62 48.23
C GLY A 90 4.16 23.17 48.21
N ARG A 91 5.43 22.95 48.57
CA ARG A 91 6.04 21.65 48.85
C ARG A 91 5.48 21.08 50.16
N ARG A 92 4.78 19.95 50.16
CA ARG A 92 4.63 19.08 51.36
C ARG A 92 4.63 17.60 51.01
N VAL A 93 5.18 16.86 51.96
CA VAL A 93 5.69 15.50 51.92
C VAL A 93 4.85 14.67 52.90
N ARG A 94 4.54 13.41 52.52
CA ARG A 94 4.20 12.22 53.37
C ARG A 94 2.84 12.20 54.11
N PRO A 95 2.42 11.04 54.71
CA PRO A 95 2.40 9.64 54.22
C PRO A 95 1.11 8.85 54.62
N SER A 96 1.05 7.57 54.18
CA SER A 96 0.51 6.35 54.86
C SER A 96 -0.99 6.15 55.17
N SER A 97 -1.39 4.87 55.00
CA SER A 97 -2.47 4.10 55.68
C SER A 97 -3.92 4.52 55.42
N THR A 98 -4.91 3.65 55.21
CA THR A 98 -5.19 2.29 55.73
C THR A 98 -6.33 1.64 54.88
N PRO A 99 -6.57 0.32 54.99
CA PRO A 99 -7.62 -0.43 54.29
C PRO A 99 -8.88 -0.67 55.15
N GLY A 100 -10.00 -1.04 54.53
CA GLY A 100 -11.20 -1.57 55.20
C GLY A 100 -12.21 -2.07 54.16
N SER A 101 -12.55 -3.36 54.11
CA SER A 101 -13.45 -4.12 55.02
C SER A 101 -14.93 -3.80 54.70
N SER A 102 -15.64 -4.64 53.93
CA SER A 102 -16.41 -5.85 54.32
C SER A 102 -17.90 -5.59 54.58
N ARG A 103 -18.72 -6.60 54.22
CA ARG A 103 -20.15 -6.83 54.54
C ARG A 103 -21.11 -6.02 53.65
N SER A 104 -22.20 -6.57 53.11
CA SER A 104 -23.12 -7.63 53.55
C SER A 104 -23.87 -8.18 52.30
N SER A 105 -24.16 -9.49 52.14
CA SER A 105 -25.26 -10.24 52.78
C SER A 105 -26.58 -9.46 52.75
N SER A 106 -27.76 -9.94 52.38
CA SER A 106 -28.34 -11.23 52.00
C SER A 106 -29.84 -10.94 51.81
N ARG A 107 -30.55 -11.78 51.03
CA ARG A 107 -31.93 -12.28 51.26
C ARG A 107 -32.99 -12.02 50.18
N TYR A 108 -33.47 -13.18 49.70
CA TYR A 108 -34.85 -13.64 49.55
C TYR A 108 -35.82 -12.96 48.58
N GLN A 109 -36.31 -13.77 47.64
CA GLN A 109 -37.72 -14.18 47.40
C GLN A 109 -37.82 -14.54 45.91
N GLU A 110 -37.80 -15.80 45.47
CA GLU A 110 -38.73 -16.92 45.72
C GLU A 110 -40.14 -16.72 45.13
N SER A 111 -40.45 -17.62 44.17
CA SER A 111 -41.76 -18.16 43.79
C SER A 111 -42.78 -17.32 42.99
N GLY A 112 -43.29 -17.94 41.91
CA GLY A 112 -44.41 -17.41 41.13
C GLY A 112 -44.77 -18.23 39.90
N THR A 113 -45.16 -19.50 40.09
CA THR A 113 -45.85 -20.34 39.08
C THR A 113 -47.32 -19.92 38.93
N SER A 114 -47.87 -19.76 37.72
CA SER A 114 -49.27 -20.17 37.41
C SER A 114 -49.72 -20.01 35.94
N ARG A 115 -50.26 -21.13 35.41
CA ARG A 115 -51.50 -21.31 34.61
C ARG A 115 -51.72 -20.47 33.33
N ARG A 116 -51.75 -21.08 32.13
CA ARG A 116 -52.80 -21.95 31.52
C ARG A 116 -54.08 -21.18 31.15
N ARG A 117 -54.29 -20.94 29.84
CA ARG A 117 -55.61 -20.90 29.20
C ARG A 117 -55.52 -21.41 27.75
N SER A 118 -56.29 -22.45 27.49
CA SER A 118 -56.60 -23.03 26.19
C SER A 118 -58.11 -22.96 25.97
N ARG A 119 -58.54 -22.69 24.73
CA ARG A 119 -59.85 -22.91 24.07
C ARG A 119 -60.00 -21.87 22.94
N GLY A 120 -60.39 -22.18 21.71
CA GLY A 120 -60.79 -23.43 21.07
C GLY A 120 -61.25 -23.18 19.63
N MET A 121 -61.05 -24.21 18.80
CA MET A 121 -61.72 -24.65 17.56
C MET A 121 -62.67 -23.75 16.75
N GLU A 122 -62.48 -23.79 15.42
CA GLU A 122 -63.52 -24.31 14.51
C GLU A 122 -62.91 -24.95 13.24
N LEU A 123 -63.61 -25.95 12.68
CA LEU A 123 -63.22 -26.91 11.63
C LEU A 123 -63.93 -26.64 10.29
N VAL A 124 -63.48 -27.36 9.24
CA VAL A 124 -64.21 -27.84 8.01
C VAL A 124 -64.15 -26.93 6.74
N PRO A 125 -64.07 -27.45 5.48
CA PRO A 125 -63.54 -28.72 4.96
C PRO A 125 -62.54 -28.63 3.78
N SER A 126 -61.91 -29.77 3.57
CA SER A 126 -61.16 -30.25 2.39
C SER A 126 -61.96 -30.27 1.07
N ARG A 127 -61.31 -29.87 -0.05
CA ARG A 127 -61.60 -30.35 -1.42
C ARG A 127 -60.30 -30.60 -2.20
N ARG A 128 -60.32 -31.69 -2.97
CA ARG A 128 -59.24 -32.35 -3.72
C ARG A 128 -58.83 -31.62 -5.03
N SER A 129 -57.51 -31.57 -5.28
CA SER A 129 -56.68 -31.77 -6.52
C SER A 129 -57.11 -31.14 -7.88
N PRO A 130 -56.20 -30.74 -8.82
CA PRO A 130 -55.01 -31.50 -9.31
C PRO A 130 -53.78 -30.63 -9.72
N PRO A 131 -52.67 -31.21 -10.28
CA PRO A 131 -51.33 -30.62 -10.26
C PRO A 131 -51.02 -29.76 -11.50
N LYS A 132 -50.25 -28.68 -11.33
CA LYS A 132 -49.62 -27.96 -12.46
C LYS A 132 -48.19 -27.52 -12.13
N SER A 133 -47.25 -28.27 -12.67
CA SER A 133 -45.85 -27.93 -12.89
C SER A 133 -45.72 -26.74 -13.85
N SER A 134 -45.81 -25.51 -13.36
CA SER A 134 -45.42 -24.33 -14.18
C SER A 134 -44.93 -23.11 -13.40
N MET A 135 -44.74 -23.19 -12.08
CA MET A 135 -44.32 -22.04 -11.26
C MET A 135 -42.81 -21.93 -10.99
N LEU A 136 -41.97 -22.82 -11.53
CA LEU A 136 -40.51 -22.74 -11.35
C LEU A 136 -39.77 -21.96 -12.45
N SER A 137 -40.44 -21.65 -13.58
CA SER A 137 -39.87 -20.85 -14.67
C SER A 137 -39.92 -19.33 -14.38
N GLY A 138 -40.99 -18.85 -13.72
CA GLY A 138 -41.16 -17.43 -13.41
C GLY A 138 -40.24 -16.90 -12.29
N LEU A 139 -39.78 -17.76 -11.38
CA LEU A 139 -38.85 -17.41 -10.30
C LEU A 139 -37.39 -17.32 -10.80
N ALA A 140 -37.00 -18.16 -11.76
CA ALA A 140 -35.69 -18.07 -12.40
C ALA A 140 -35.57 -16.82 -13.30
N ALA A 141 -36.63 -16.47 -14.04
CA ALA A 141 -36.66 -15.26 -14.87
C ALA A 141 -36.65 -13.96 -14.03
N THR A 142 -37.34 -13.94 -12.88
CA THR A 142 -37.34 -12.78 -11.98
C THR A 142 -36.04 -12.62 -11.18
N MET A 143 -35.31 -13.70 -10.88
CA MET A 143 -33.97 -13.60 -10.28
C MET A 143 -32.90 -13.20 -11.29
N LYS A 144 -32.98 -13.66 -12.55
CA LYS A 144 -32.07 -13.22 -13.63
C LYS A 144 -32.30 -11.76 -14.02
N GLY A 145 -33.56 -11.32 -14.01
CA GLY A 145 -33.94 -9.91 -14.21
C GLY A 145 -33.46 -8.97 -13.09
N LYS A 146 -33.48 -9.42 -11.82
CA LYS A 146 -32.94 -8.64 -10.68
C LYS A 146 -31.41 -8.57 -10.69
N ALA A 147 -30.71 -9.62 -11.10
CA ALA A 147 -29.26 -9.58 -11.26
C ALA A 147 -28.83 -8.65 -12.41
N ALA A 148 -29.55 -8.66 -13.54
CA ALA A 148 -29.33 -7.76 -14.66
C ALA A 148 -29.66 -6.29 -14.32
N SER A 149 -30.75 -6.03 -13.60
CA SER A 149 -31.10 -4.66 -13.18
C SER A 149 -30.15 -4.12 -12.11
N MET A 150 -29.61 -4.96 -11.22
CA MET A 150 -28.55 -4.55 -10.29
C MET A 150 -27.22 -4.23 -11.01
N GLN A 151 -26.96 -4.88 -12.15
CA GLN A 151 -25.75 -4.66 -12.94
C GLN A 151 -25.86 -3.44 -13.87
N GLU A 152 -27.05 -3.13 -14.39
CA GLU A 152 -27.34 -1.87 -15.09
C GLU A 152 -27.42 -0.68 -14.13
N ASP A 153 -28.00 -0.84 -12.95
CA ASP A 153 -27.95 0.16 -11.89
C ASP A 153 -26.50 0.41 -11.42
N ALA A 154 -25.64 -0.60 -11.43
CA ALA A 154 -24.21 -0.42 -11.14
C ALA A 154 -23.51 0.42 -12.22
N LYS A 155 -23.82 0.21 -13.51
CA LYS A 155 -23.24 0.98 -14.63
C LYS A 155 -23.75 2.42 -14.70
N GLY A 156 -25.04 2.66 -14.45
CA GLY A 156 -25.63 4.00 -14.36
C GLY A 156 -25.15 4.79 -13.15
N LYS A 157 -24.90 4.10 -12.03
CA LYS A 157 -24.29 4.74 -10.86
C LYS A 157 -22.83 5.13 -11.14
N VAL A 158 -22.03 4.37 -11.89
CA VAL A 158 -20.59 4.64 -12.17
C VAL A 158 -20.34 6.02 -12.81
N THR A 159 -21.25 6.51 -13.65
CA THR A 159 -21.16 7.87 -14.22
C THR A 159 -21.59 8.97 -13.23
N GLU A 160 -22.56 8.68 -12.36
CA GLU A 160 -22.94 9.53 -11.23
C GLU A 160 -21.81 9.62 -10.18
N TRP A 161 -21.12 8.50 -9.88
CA TRP A 161 -19.97 8.41 -8.98
C TRP A 161 -18.78 9.25 -9.43
N ARG A 162 -18.57 9.37 -10.75
CA ARG A 162 -17.51 10.19 -11.36
C ARG A 162 -17.77 11.70 -11.19
N ASN A 163 -19.04 12.11 -11.15
CA ASN A 163 -19.42 13.51 -10.88
C ASN A 163 -19.52 13.80 -9.37
N ILE A 164 -19.89 12.81 -8.55
CA ILE A 164 -19.90 12.89 -7.08
C ILE A 164 -18.48 12.89 -6.49
N ALA A 165 -17.46 12.38 -7.20
CA ALA A 165 -16.06 12.49 -6.79
C ALA A 165 -15.55 13.95 -6.73
N LYS A 166 -16.21 14.88 -7.43
CA LYS A 166 -15.89 16.33 -7.37
C LYS A 166 -16.53 17.04 -6.18
N THR A 167 -17.50 16.43 -5.50
CA THR A 167 -18.22 17.03 -4.38
C THR A 167 -17.99 16.23 -3.10
N THR A 168 -18.07 16.91 -1.97
CA THR A 168 -17.72 16.55 -0.58
C THR A 168 -18.34 15.26 0.00
N VAL A 169 -18.96 14.39 -0.80
CA VAL A 169 -19.68 13.17 -0.38
C VAL A 169 -18.78 11.94 -0.20
N TRP A 170 -17.56 11.93 -0.75
CA TRP A 170 -16.56 10.88 -0.44
C TRP A 170 -15.98 10.97 1.00
N PHE A 171 -16.40 11.96 1.81
CA PHE A 171 -15.62 12.42 2.96
C PHE A 171 -15.85 11.71 4.32
N SER A 172 -16.54 10.57 4.42
CA SER A 172 -16.18 9.56 5.46
C SER A 172 -16.98 8.26 5.33
N SER A 173 -18.31 8.33 5.36
CA SER A 173 -19.15 7.12 5.50
C SER A 173 -19.19 6.26 4.23
N LYS A 174 -19.29 6.90 3.05
CA LYS A 174 -19.40 6.18 1.76
C LYS A 174 -18.07 5.53 1.36
N MET A 175 -16.96 6.26 1.48
CA MET A 175 -15.60 5.72 1.33
C MET A 175 -15.32 4.59 2.32
N GLU A 176 -15.78 4.72 3.57
CA GLU A 176 -15.60 3.64 4.54
C GLU A 176 -16.34 2.37 4.16
N LYS A 177 -17.63 2.48 3.79
CA LYS A 177 -18.41 1.35 3.28
C LYS A 177 -17.75 0.72 2.05
N PHE A 178 -17.26 1.55 1.15
CA PHE A 178 -16.51 1.13 -0.03
C PHE A 178 -15.26 0.33 0.36
N MET A 179 -14.44 0.85 1.28
CA MET A 179 -13.28 0.13 1.80
C MET A 179 -13.65 -1.14 2.58
N ILE A 180 -14.79 -1.19 3.30
CA ILE A 180 -15.31 -2.42 3.94
C ILE A 180 -15.58 -3.47 2.87
N GLN A 181 -16.30 -3.08 1.80
CA GLN A 181 -16.72 -4.00 0.74
C GLN A 181 -15.53 -4.56 -0.03
N MET A 182 -14.59 -3.70 -0.43
CA MET A 182 -13.38 -4.13 -1.14
C MET A 182 -12.51 -5.09 -0.34
N THR A 183 -12.40 -4.87 0.97
CA THR A 183 -11.55 -5.68 1.85
C THR A 183 -12.36 -6.65 2.72
N TRP A 184 -13.56 -7.01 2.27
CA TRP A 184 -14.40 -7.97 2.98
C TRP A 184 -13.65 -9.30 3.14
N PRO A 185 -13.75 -9.99 4.31
CA PRO A 185 -12.98 -11.20 4.63
C PRO A 185 -13.48 -12.46 3.93
N ASP A 186 -13.91 -12.34 2.67
CA ASP A 186 -14.16 -13.48 1.78
C ASP A 186 -12.86 -13.88 1.05
N ASP A 187 -12.85 -15.08 0.46
CA ASP A 187 -11.78 -15.55 -0.44
C ASP A 187 -11.94 -15.01 -1.87
N GLY A 188 -12.84 -14.06 -2.09
CA GLY A 188 -13.09 -13.47 -3.40
C GLY A 188 -11.91 -12.63 -3.88
N ALA A 189 -11.77 -12.58 -5.20
CA ALA A 189 -10.86 -11.67 -5.87
C ALA A 189 -11.16 -10.22 -5.49
N LEU A 190 -10.11 -9.40 -5.34
CA LEU A 190 -10.28 -7.96 -5.35
C LEU A 190 -10.74 -7.55 -6.76
N ASP A 191 -11.86 -6.85 -6.83
CA ASP A 191 -12.46 -6.43 -8.11
C ASP A 191 -11.65 -5.27 -8.73
N ASP A 192 -11.19 -5.49 -9.97
CA ASP A 192 -10.36 -4.54 -10.71
C ASP A 192 -11.07 -3.21 -10.97
N ALA A 193 -12.40 -3.21 -11.12
CA ALA A 193 -13.17 -1.98 -11.30
C ALA A 193 -13.04 -1.09 -10.06
N TRP A 194 -13.09 -1.70 -8.88
CA TRP A 194 -12.99 -1.02 -7.60
C TRP A 194 -11.58 -0.47 -7.37
N VAL A 195 -10.55 -1.25 -7.70
CA VAL A 195 -9.16 -0.79 -7.67
C VAL A 195 -8.98 0.41 -8.59
N LYS A 196 -9.46 0.32 -9.83
CA LYS A 196 -9.37 1.39 -10.83
C LYS A 196 -10.07 2.67 -10.35
N ASP A 197 -11.25 2.55 -9.76
CA ASP A 197 -11.97 3.71 -9.22
C ASP A 197 -11.23 4.37 -8.05
N THR A 198 -10.55 3.58 -7.21
CA THR A 198 -9.69 4.12 -6.15
C THR A 198 -8.48 4.85 -6.72
N MET A 199 -7.83 4.28 -7.74
CA MET A 199 -6.70 4.93 -8.40
C MET A 199 -7.16 6.23 -9.09
N ASN A 200 -8.29 6.22 -9.80
CA ASN A 200 -8.87 7.41 -10.41
C ASN A 200 -9.20 8.50 -9.38
N PHE A 201 -9.72 8.11 -8.21
CA PHE A 201 -9.99 9.03 -7.12
C PHE A 201 -8.69 9.67 -6.61
N LEU A 202 -7.65 8.87 -6.32
CA LEU A 202 -6.34 9.36 -5.89
C LEU A 202 -5.65 10.23 -6.95
N GLU A 203 -5.88 9.95 -8.22
CA GLU A 203 -5.39 10.73 -9.35
C GLU A 203 -6.05 12.11 -9.38
N SER A 204 -7.37 12.15 -9.21
CA SER A 204 -8.16 13.38 -9.15
C SER A 204 -8.04 14.16 -7.84
N ALA A 205 -7.49 13.52 -6.79
CA ALA A 205 -7.28 14.15 -5.51
C ALA A 205 -6.29 15.30 -5.66
N GLY A 206 -6.79 16.52 -5.46
CA GLY A 206 -6.01 17.74 -5.58
C GLY A 206 -4.85 17.83 -4.57
N ASN A 207 -4.05 18.88 -4.73
CA ASN A 207 -2.88 19.17 -3.89
C ASN A 207 -3.27 19.76 -2.52
N GLU A 208 -4.13 19.05 -1.78
CA GLU A 208 -4.46 19.47 -0.42
C GLU A 208 -3.21 19.45 0.47
N PRO A 209 -3.09 20.41 1.40
CA PRO A 209 -2.01 20.43 2.37
C PRO A 209 -1.89 19.08 3.09
N PRO A 210 -0.69 18.51 3.27
CA PRO A 210 -0.51 17.20 3.91
C PRO A 210 -0.98 17.12 5.37
N ARG A 211 -1.10 18.28 6.03
CA ARG A 211 -1.63 18.40 7.41
C ARG A 211 -3.14 18.62 7.45
N SER A 212 -3.79 18.85 6.30
CA SER A 212 -5.24 19.02 6.23
C SER A 212 -5.92 17.76 6.81
N PRO A 213 -6.85 17.89 7.78
CA PRO A 213 -7.67 16.77 8.23
C PRO A 213 -8.54 16.22 7.09
N ASN A 214 -8.77 17.04 6.06
CA ASN A 214 -9.55 16.70 4.88
C ASN A 214 -8.74 16.09 3.74
N ASN A 215 -7.42 15.93 3.93
CA ASN A 215 -6.54 15.42 2.88
C ASN A 215 -7.00 14.01 2.43
N PRO A 216 -7.44 13.84 1.16
CA PRO A 216 -7.99 12.58 0.66
C PRO A 216 -6.97 11.44 0.72
N ASN A 217 -5.70 11.72 0.44
CA ASN A 217 -4.62 10.72 0.53
C ASN A 217 -4.45 10.24 1.97
N LYS A 218 -4.48 11.16 2.95
CA LYS A 218 -4.36 10.83 4.39
C LYS A 218 -5.51 9.93 4.83
N ARG A 219 -6.72 10.23 4.37
CA ARG A 219 -7.94 9.47 4.73
C ARG A 219 -7.94 8.06 4.16
N ILE A 220 -7.59 7.89 2.88
CA ILE A 220 -7.44 6.57 2.26
C ILE A 220 -6.39 5.75 3.00
N LEU A 221 -5.21 6.34 3.23
CA LEU A 221 -4.12 5.68 3.94
C LEU A 221 -4.51 5.29 5.37
N ARG A 222 -5.27 6.14 6.08
CA ARG A 222 -5.82 5.81 7.40
C ARG A 222 -6.79 4.63 7.34
N LYS A 223 -7.71 4.61 6.36
CA LYS A 223 -8.66 3.49 6.22
C LYS A 223 -7.98 2.20 5.79
N LEU A 224 -6.99 2.26 4.90
CA LEU A 224 -6.14 1.13 4.56
C LEU A 224 -5.39 0.59 5.78
N TRP A 225 -4.82 1.47 6.62
CA TRP A 225 -4.17 1.07 7.86
C TRP A 225 -5.12 0.34 8.81
N LEU A 226 -6.35 0.85 8.99
CA LEU A 226 -7.35 0.17 9.81
C LEU A 226 -7.63 -1.25 9.29
N ARG A 227 -7.74 -1.44 7.97
CA ARG A 227 -7.88 -2.78 7.38
C ARG A 227 -6.65 -3.67 7.56
N MET A 228 -5.44 -3.11 7.47
CA MET A 228 -4.20 -3.87 7.66
C MET A 228 -3.98 -4.32 9.12
N THR A 229 -4.69 -3.72 10.06
CA THR A 229 -4.60 -4.04 11.50
C THR A 229 -5.73 -4.95 11.98
N GLU A 230 -6.73 -5.26 11.16
CA GLU A 230 -7.76 -6.26 11.47
C GLU A 230 -7.18 -7.67 11.57
N GLY A 231 -7.74 -8.54 12.40
CA GLY A 231 -7.17 -9.88 12.64
C GLY A 231 -7.27 -10.85 11.46
N ASP A 232 -8.15 -10.61 10.49
CA ASP A 232 -8.36 -11.50 9.35
C ASP A 232 -7.31 -11.27 8.24
N TYR A 233 -6.63 -12.35 7.82
CA TYR A 233 -5.54 -12.26 6.85
C TYR A 233 -6.02 -11.82 5.45
N ARG A 234 -7.27 -12.14 5.05
CA ARG A 234 -7.80 -11.82 3.72
C ARG A 234 -8.01 -10.32 3.61
N THR A 235 -8.60 -9.71 4.64
CA THR A 235 -8.75 -8.26 4.75
C THR A 235 -7.41 -7.55 4.71
N LYS A 236 -6.41 -8.04 5.45
CA LYS A 236 -5.05 -7.49 5.43
C LYS A 236 -4.40 -7.57 4.04
N LEU A 237 -4.47 -8.73 3.37
CA LEU A 237 -3.88 -8.92 2.04
C LEU A 237 -4.55 -8.02 1.00
N LYS A 238 -5.88 -7.91 0.99
CA LYS A 238 -6.62 -7.02 0.09
C LYS A 238 -6.27 -5.55 0.32
N ALA A 239 -6.14 -5.12 1.58
CA ALA A 239 -5.69 -3.76 1.90
C ALA A 239 -4.25 -3.50 1.40
N LEU A 240 -3.35 -4.48 1.56
CA LEU A 240 -1.98 -4.39 1.03
C LEU A 240 -1.95 -4.39 -0.50
N GLN A 241 -2.84 -5.13 -1.18
CA GLN A 241 -2.99 -5.06 -2.63
C GLN A 241 -3.37 -3.66 -3.09
N ILE A 242 -4.38 -3.04 -2.47
CA ILE A 242 -4.78 -1.66 -2.81
C ILE A 242 -3.60 -0.69 -2.62
N LEU A 243 -2.87 -0.79 -1.51
CA LEU A 243 -1.67 0.02 -1.29
C LEU A 243 -0.59 -0.24 -2.36
N HIS A 244 -0.36 -1.49 -2.73
CA HIS A 244 0.60 -1.87 -3.76
C HIS A 244 0.20 -1.29 -5.13
N HIS A 245 -1.07 -1.31 -5.51
CA HIS A 245 -1.58 -0.65 -6.72
C HIS A 245 -1.25 0.84 -6.77
N THR A 246 -1.30 1.56 -5.63
CA THR A 246 -0.89 2.99 -5.60
C THR A 246 0.55 3.21 -6.05
N THR A 247 1.42 2.21 -5.91
CA THR A 247 2.83 2.28 -6.34
C THR A 247 3.06 1.95 -7.82
N MET A 248 2.06 1.35 -8.47
CA MET A 248 2.19 0.86 -9.85
C MET A 248 1.37 1.69 -10.84
N ASP A 249 0.13 2.01 -10.46
CA ASP A 249 -0.90 2.40 -11.43
C ASP A 249 -1.20 3.92 -11.42
N LEU A 250 -0.73 4.66 -10.42
CA LEU A 250 -0.87 6.12 -10.35
C LEU A 250 0.13 6.83 -11.26
N SER A 251 -0.20 8.06 -11.68
CA SER A 251 0.80 8.94 -12.29
C SER A 251 1.94 9.26 -11.32
N SER A 252 3.07 9.72 -11.86
CA SER A 252 4.22 10.13 -11.06
C SER A 252 3.86 11.21 -10.03
N GLU A 253 2.98 12.16 -10.39
CA GLU A 253 2.57 13.24 -9.49
C GLU A 253 1.67 12.70 -8.36
N ALA A 254 0.60 11.97 -8.71
CA ALA A 254 -0.32 11.40 -7.73
C ALA A 254 0.39 10.41 -6.80
N ASN A 255 1.26 9.54 -7.34
CA ASN A 255 2.10 8.65 -6.55
C ASN A 255 2.98 9.43 -5.56
N GLY A 256 3.63 10.51 -6.03
CA GLY A 256 4.43 11.39 -5.18
C GLY A 256 3.64 11.94 -3.99
N ARG A 257 2.38 12.38 -4.22
CA ARG A 257 1.49 12.88 -3.16
C ARG A 257 1.12 11.80 -2.15
N VAL A 258 0.67 10.64 -2.63
CA VAL A 258 0.31 9.49 -1.78
C VAL A 258 1.51 9.04 -0.96
N ARG A 259 2.68 8.90 -1.58
CA ARG A 259 3.93 8.53 -0.91
C ARG A 259 4.33 9.55 0.16
N ASN A 260 4.33 10.83 -0.17
CA ASN A 260 4.69 11.88 0.79
C ASN A 260 3.74 11.87 2.01
N GLN A 261 2.46 11.61 1.77
CA GLN A 261 1.49 11.46 2.85
C GLN A 261 1.72 10.19 3.68
N PHE A 262 2.04 9.08 3.03
CA PHE A 262 2.39 7.82 3.68
C PHE A 262 3.61 7.99 4.60
N MET A 263 4.67 8.65 4.11
CA MET A 263 5.88 8.89 4.90
C MET A 263 5.57 9.74 6.14
N LYS A 264 4.75 10.79 6.00
CA LYS A 264 4.32 11.61 7.14
C LYS A 264 3.52 10.81 8.15
N MET A 265 2.58 10.00 7.68
CA MET A 265 1.78 9.16 8.57
C MET A 265 2.62 8.15 9.33
N ARG A 266 3.66 7.58 8.72
CA ARG A 266 4.57 6.63 9.39
C ARG A 266 5.31 7.26 10.58
N ASP A 267 5.46 8.58 10.60
CA ASP A 267 6.05 9.32 11.73
C ASP A 267 4.97 9.85 12.71
N GLU A 268 3.68 9.67 12.39
CA GLU A 268 2.54 10.03 13.24
C GLU A 268 2.08 8.84 14.12
N THR A 269 1.62 9.15 15.33
CA THR A 269 0.88 8.19 16.17
C THR A 269 -0.59 8.14 15.79
N ASN A 270 -1.21 6.97 15.89
CA ASN A 270 -2.63 6.80 15.66
C ASN A 270 -3.44 7.66 16.64
N HIS A 271 -4.30 8.52 16.13
CA HIS A 271 -5.16 9.38 16.95
C HIS A 271 -6.04 8.58 17.92
N LYS A 272 -6.49 7.38 17.52
CA LYS A 272 -7.30 6.50 18.39
C LYS A 272 -6.47 5.79 19.45
N ASN A 273 -5.20 5.54 19.17
CA ASN A 273 -4.29 4.85 20.08
C ASN A 273 -2.91 5.50 19.98
N ARG A 274 -2.62 6.44 20.88
CA ARG A 274 -1.38 7.24 20.86
C ARG A 274 -0.10 6.40 20.96
N ASN A 275 -0.21 5.13 21.37
CA ASN A 275 0.91 4.20 21.47
C ASN A 275 1.16 3.41 20.18
N GLU A 276 0.30 3.55 19.17
CA GLU A 276 0.40 2.82 17.91
C GLU A 276 0.94 3.74 16.82
N VAL A 277 1.97 3.29 16.11
CA VAL A 277 2.54 4.00 14.94
C VAL A 277 1.88 3.47 13.67
N TYR A 278 1.49 4.36 12.75
CA TYR A 278 0.93 3.92 11.47
C TYR A 278 1.93 3.08 10.68
N PHE A 279 1.43 2.04 10.02
CA PHE A 279 2.23 1.15 9.15
C PHE A 279 3.33 0.38 9.89
N GLU A 280 3.17 0.17 11.19
CA GLU A 280 4.04 -0.69 11.98
C GLU A 280 3.90 -2.17 11.55
N PRO A 281 4.98 -2.84 11.11
CA PRO A 281 4.90 -4.22 10.65
C PRO A 281 4.36 -5.19 11.70
N ALA A 282 4.68 -5.00 12.98
CA ALA A 282 4.23 -5.87 14.07
C ALA A 282 2.69 -5.98 14.15
N ARG A 283 1.99 -4.85 13.95
CA ARG A 283 0.52 -4.81 13.95
C ARG A 283 -0.11 -5.47 12.73
N ILE A 284 0.56 -5.41 11.58
CA ILE A 284 0.12 -6.14 10.38
C ILE A 284 0.26 -7.65 10.61
N MET A 285 1.25 -8.08 11.38
CA MET A 285 1.46 -9.50 11.65
C MET A 285 0.56 -10.10 12.72
N ASP A 286 -0.23 -9.30 13.41
CA ASP A 286 -1.23 -9.77 14.37
C ASP A 286 -2.43 -10.36 13.63
N VAL A 287 -2.51 -11.69 13.58
CA VAL A 287 -3.54 -12.45 12.84
C VAL A 287 -4.21 -13.48 13.74
N THR A 288 -5.45 -13.82 13.40
CA THR A 288 -6.17 -14.93 14.05
C THR A 288 -5.52 -16.28 13.76
N SER A 289 -5.91 -17.32 14.50
CA SER A 289 -5.40 -18.70 14.34
C SER A 289 -5.58 -19.24 12.92
N SER A 290 -6.66 -18.88 12.22
CA SER A 290 -6.90 -19.25 10.82
C SER A 290 -5.93 -18.57 9.84
N GLY A 291 -5.36 -17.41 10.20
CA GLY A 291 -4.38 -16.67 9.42
C GLY A 291 -2.94 -17.15 9.59
N MET A 292 -2.65 -17.96 10.60
CA MET A 292 -1.28 -18.43 10.91
C MET A 292 -0.56 -19.12 9.73
N PRO A 293 -1.20 -19.98 8.92
CA PRO A 293 -0.57 -20.55 7.73
C PRO A 293 -0.15 -19.50 6.69
N PHE A 294 -0.83 -18.35 6.64
CA PHE A 294 -0.58 -17.27 5.69
C PHE A 294 0.42 -16.23 6.20
N LEU A 295 0.85 -16.34 7.46
CA LEU A 295 1.78 -15.41 8.10
C LEU A 295 3.10 -15.23 7.32
N PRO A 296 3.74 -16.27 6.75
CA PRO A 296 4.95 -16.10 5.94
C PRO A 296 4.73 -15.22 4.72
N LEU A 297 3.63 -15.45 3.98
CA LEU A 297 3.26 -14.63 2.83
C LEU A 297 2.96 -13.19 3.26
N LEU A 298 2.13 -13.02 4.29
CA LEU A 298 1.75 -11.69 4.79
C LEU A 298 2.97 -10.89 5.25
N ARG A 299 3.96 -11.54 5.88
CA ARG A 299 5.22 -10.92 6.30
C ARG A 299 6.04 -10.45 5.10
N SER A 300 6.24 -11.32 4.12
CA SER A 300 7.00 -10.99 2.92
C SER A 300 6.31 -9.89 2.12
N TYR A 301 4.99 -10.00 1.94
CA TYR A 301 4.21 -9.08 1.14
C TYR A 301 4.08 -7.70 1.77
N SER A 302 3.77 -7.62 3.07
CA SER A 302 3.76 -6.34 3.79
C SER A 302 5.14 -5.68 3.78
N SER A 303 6.22 -6.43 4.03
CA SER A 303 7.59 -5.93 3.94
C SER A 303 7.88 -5.36 2.54
N PHE A 304 7.53 -6.11 1.49
CA PHE A 304 7.71 -5.68 0.11
C PHE A 304 6.93 -4.40 -0.21
N THR A 305 5.62 -4.36 0.06
CA THR A 305 4.75 -3.21 -0.24
C THR A 305 5.15 -1.96 0.54
N LEU A 306 5.46 -2.08 1.84
CA LEU A 306 5.91 -0.94 2.65
C LEU A 306 7.29 -0.43 2.22
N ARG A 307 8.21 -1.33 1.82
CA ARG A 307 9.51 -0.94 1.23
C ARG A 307 9.33 -0.28 -0.14
N ARG A 308 8.40 -0.77 -0.96
CA ARG A 308 8.07 -0.17 -2.26
C ARG A 308 7.63 1.28 -2.11
N MET A 309 6.83 1.58 -1.09
CA MET A 309 6.41 2.94 -0.74
C MET A 309 7.56 3.82 -0.21
N THR A 310 8.47 3.25 0.58
CA THR A 310 9.46 4.03 1.33
C THR A 310 10.79 4.22 0.60
N GLU A 311 11.33 3.14 0.03
CA GLU A 311 12.67 3.09 -0.54
C GLU A 311 12.71 3.60 -1.99
N VAL A 312 11.64 3.37 -2.77
CA VAL A 312 11.61 3.72 -4.20
C VAL A 312 10.53 4.78 -4.46
N GLN A 313 10.96 5.95 -4.94
CA GLN A 313 10.04 7.04 -5.28
C GLN A 313 9.40 6.79 -6.64
N GLY A 314 8.08 6.94 -6.70
CA GLY A 314 7.37 6.91 -7.96
C GLY A 314 6.91 5.54 -8.42
N GLY A 315 6.01 5.58 -9.40
CA GLY A 315 5.68 4.43 -10.22
C GLY A 315 6.77 4.08 -11.24
N PRO A 316 6.59 3.01 -12.01
CA PRO A 316 7.55 2.55 -13.01
C PRO A 316 8.01 3.64 -13.99
N LYS A 317 7.09 4.52 -14.42
CA LYS A 317 7.40 5.63 -15.34
C LYS A 317 8.36 6.65 -14.73
N GLN A 318 8.20 6.98 -13.45
CA GLN A 318 9.09 7.91 -12.76
C GLN A 318 10.46 7.30 -12.51
N ILE A 319 10.52 6.02 -12.12
CA ILE A 319 11.80 5.31 -11.98
C ILE A 319 12.53 5.30 -13.33
N ALA A 320 11.82 5.02 -14.42
CA ALA A 320 12.36 5.05 -15.77
C ALA A 320 12.88 6.44 -16.15
N SER A 321 12.14 7.52 -15.86
CA SER A 321 12.59 8.88 -16.18
C SER A 321 13.82 9.26 -15.35
N THR A 322 13.87 8.93 -14.06
CA THR A 322 15.07 9.15 -13.22
C THR A 322 16.28 8.39 -13.76
N LEU A 323 16.11 7.12 -14.15
CA LEU A 323 17.21 6.33 -14.71
C LEU A 323 17.63 6.78 -16.11
N ARG A 324 16.75 7.43 -16.88
CA ARG A 324 17.05 7.96 -18.23
C ARG A 324 17.55 9.40 -18.23
N SER A 325 17.33 10.16 -17.16
CA SER A 325 17.72 11.56 -17.15
C SER A 325 19.24 11.73 -17.18
N LYS A 326 19.72 12.51 -18.16
CA LYS A 326 21.11 13.01 -18.18
C LYS A 326 21.42 13.84 -16.92
N LYS A 327 20.41 14.41 -16.25
CA LYS A 327 20.57 15.21 -15.01
C LYS A 327 20.87 14.36 -13.77
N THR A 328 20.53 13.07 -13.78
CA THR A 328 20.76 12.17 -12.65
C THR A 328 22.25 11.92 -12.47
N SER A 329 22.75 12.19 -11.26
CA SER A 329 24.16 11.95 -10.94
C SER A 329 24.42 10.44 -10.83
N GLN A 330 25.64 10.04 -11.15
CA GLN A 330 26.02 8.63 -11.07
C GLN A 330 25.88 8.00 -9.66
N PRO A 331 26.27 8.67 -8.55
CA PRO A 331 26.04 8.14 -7.21
C PRO A 331 24.55 7.94 -6.88
N GLU A 332 23.69 8.82 -7.38
CA GLU A 332 22.24 8.72 -7.21
C GLU A 332 21.67 7.53 -8.00
N ALA A 333 22.12 7.32 -9.23
CA ALA A 333 21.76 6.16 -10.04
C ALA A 333 22.18 4.84 -9.35
N VAL A 334 23.42 4.76 -8.84
CA VAL A 334 23.91 3.61 -8.06
C VAL A 334 23.04 3.37 -6.82
N ALA A 335 22.70 4.43 -6.07
CA ALA A 335 21.84 4.32 -4.90
C ALA A 335 20.41 3.85 -5.25
N LEU A 336 19.85 4.31 -6.37
CA LEU A 336 18.56 3.84 -6.86
C LEU A 336 18.63 2.36 -7.26
N LEU A 337 19.64 1.94 -8.02
CA LEU A 337 19.83 0.54 -8.41
C LEU A 337 19.97 -0.38 -7.20
N ARG A 338 20.73 -0.01 -6.17
CA ARG A 338 20.82 -0.78 -4.92
C ARG A 338 19.47 -0.93 -4.21
N ARG A 339 18.65 0.12 -4.21
CA ARG A 339 17.29 0.08 -3.63
C ARG A 339 16.37 -0.82 -4.45
N LEU A 340 16.44 -0.75 -5.78
CA LEU A 340 15.69 -1.64 -6.66
C LEU A 340 16.07 -3.11 -6.45
N ASP A 341 17.37 -3.44 -6.40
CA ASP A 341 17.82 -4.81 -6.14
C ASP A 341 17.29 -5.36 -4.81
N LYS A 342 17.46 -4.59 -3.73
CA LYS A 342 16.97 -4.97 -2.39
C LYS A 342 15.45 -5.17 -2.37
N LEU A 343 14.71 -4.33 -3.08
CA LEU A 343 13.26 -4.44 -3.21
C LEU A 343 12.86 -5.68 -4.00
N ILE A 344 13.55 -5.98 -5.11
CA ILE A 344 13.35 -7.20 -5.91
C ILE A 344 13.61 -8.44 -5.06
N CYS A 345 14.72 -8.47 -4.31
CA CYS A 345 15.01 -9.53 -3.35
C CYS A 345 13.91 -9.72 -2.31
N THR A 346 13.34 -8.63 -1.79
CA THR A 346 12.24 -8.68 -0.83
C THR A 346 10.97 -9.26 -1.47
N GLY A 347 10.61 -8.82 -2.67
CA GLY A 347 9.40 -9.29 -3.35
C GLY A 347 9.47 -10.76 -3.77
N MET A 348 10.67 -11.28 -4.08
CA MET A 348 10.86 -12.73 -4.31
C MET A 348 10.57 -13.59 -3.07
N GLY A 349 10.48 -12.98 -1.88
CA GLY A 349 10.02 -13.62 -0.65
C GLY A 349 8.51 -13.88 -0.62
N CYS A 350 7.72 -13.26 -1.49
CA CYS A 350 6.26 -13.43 -1.59
C CYS A 350 5.89 -14.76 -2.26
N LYS A 351 6.34 -15.86 -1.67
CA LYS A 351 6.01 -17.22 -2.12
C LYS A 351 4.75 -17.69 -1.43
N VAL A 352 3.89 -18.36 -2.18
CA VAL A 352 2.70 -19.04 -1.66
C VAL A 352 2.95 -20.53 -1.75
N ASP A 353 2.61 -21.23 -0.68
CA ASP A 353 2.61 -22.68 -0.65
C ASP A 353 1.33 -23.23 -1.25
N ARG A 354 1.39 -24.41 -1.86
CA ARG A 354 0.22 -25.05 -2.47
C ARG A 354 -0.95 -25.21 -1.49
N LYS A 355 -0.66 -25.40 -0.21
CA LYS A 355 -1.67 -25.56 0.87
C LYS A 355 -2.36 -24.25 1.23
N THR A 356 -1.72 -23.11 0.96
CA THR A 356 -2.23 -21.77 1.26
C THR A 356 -2.66 -21.04 -0.01
N LEU A 357 -2.76 -21.74 -1.14
CA LEU A 357 -3.18 -21.14 -2.39
C LEU A 357 -4.71 -21.00 -2.42
N ASN A 358 -5.16 -19.78 -2.60
CA ASN A 358 -6.54 -19.38 -2.84
C ASN A 358 -6.54 -18.17 -3.79
N THR A 359 -7.71 -17.66 -4.16
CA THR A 359 -7.85 -16.55 -5.11
C THR A 359 -7.02 -15.32 -4.69
N ILE A 360 -7.09 -14.92 -3.42
CA ILE A 360 -6.41 -13.71 -2.91
C ILE A 360 -4.90 -13.88 -2.95
N THR A 361 -4.39 -14.99 -2.42
CA THR A 361 -2.95 -15.26 -2.43
C THR A 361 -2.42 -15.41 -3.86
N GLY A 362 -3.21 -15.97 -4.77
CA GLY A 362 -2.95 -15.99 -6.20
C GLY A 362 -2.82 -14.59 -6.79
N GLN A 363 -3.79 -13.70 -6.55
CA GLN A 363 -3.74 -12.30 -7.01
C GLN A 363 -2.54 -11.54 -6.40
N VAL A 364 -2.23 -11.75 -5.12
CA VAL A 364 -1.03 -11.17 -4.48
C VAL A 364 0.24 -11.60 -5.20
N MET A 365 0.37 -12.89 -5.53
CA MET A 365 1.53 -13.39 -6.29
C MET A 365 1.61 -12.78 -7.68
N GLN A 366 0.47 -12.66 -8.37
CA GLN A 366 0.42 -12.07 -9.72
C GLN A 366 0.84 -10.61 -9.71
N LEU A 367 0.26 -9.82 -8.83
CA LEU A 367 0.59 -8.41 -8.70
C LEU A 367 2.08 -8.24 -8.34
N THR A 368 2.60 -9.06 -7.43
CA THR A 368 4.03 -9.07 -7.07
C THR A 368 4.90 -9.47 -8.25
N ALA A 369 4.56 -10.53 -8.98
CA ALA A 369 5.33 -10.96 -10.15
C ALA A 369 5.36 -9.88 -11.25
N ARG A 370 4.22 -9.20 -11.49
CA ARG A 370 4.11 -8.08 -12.41
C ARG A 370 5.03 -6.92 -12.01
N ASP A 371 5.03 -6.52 -10.74
CA ASP A 371 5.91 -5.45 -10.25
C ASP A 371 7.37 -5.87 -10.32
N LEU A 372 7.72 -7.07 -9.85
CA LEU A 372 9.10 -7.59 -9.90
C LEU A 372 9.67 -7.60 -11.32
N MET A 373 8.89 -8.02 -12.31
CA MET A 373 9.32 -8.00 -13.71
C MET A 373 9.53 -6.58 -14.22
N THR A 374 8.68 -5.65 -13.81
CA THR A 374 8.80 -4.24 -14.18
C THR A 374 10.05 -3.62 -13.55
N LEU A 375 10.24 -3.82 -12.25
CA LEU A 375 11.41 -3.35 -11.50
C LEU A 375 12.71 -3.97 -12.02
N TRP A 376 12.70 -5.26 -12.36
CA TRP A 376 13.86 -5.95 -12.92
C TRP A 376 14.29 -5.35 -14.26
N ARG A 377 13.34 -5.10 -15.18
CA ARG A 377 13.64 -4.44 -16.46
C ARG A 377 14.25 -3.06 -16.25
N LEU A 378 13.71 -2.27 -15.32
CA LEU A 378 14.25 -0.95 -14.98
C LEU A 378 15.65 -1.05 -14.38
N TYR A 379 15.88 -2.02 -13.49
CA TYR A 379 17.19 -2.30 -12.92
C TYR A 379 18.22 -2.65 -14.00
N VAL A 380 17.88 -3.53 -14.95
CA VAL A 380 18.76 -3.91 -16.06
C VAL A 380 19.05 -2.71 -16.98
N LYS A 381 18.04 -1.93 -17.35
CA LYS A 381 18.22 -0.72 -18.18
C LYS A 381 19.14 0.29 -17.49
N GLY A 382 18.89 0.56 -16.21
CA GLY A 382 19.72 1.49 -15.42
C GLY A 382 21.15 1.00 -15.23
N LEU A 383 21.35 -0.30 -14.95
CA LEU A 383 22.68 -0.91 -14.83
C LEU A 383 23.45 -0.85 -16.16
N THR A 384 22.78 -1.13 -17.27
CA THR A 384 23.39 -1.04 -18.61
C THR A 384 23.84 0.38 -18.92
N ARG A 385 22.99 1.37 -18.63
CA ARG A 385 23.33 2.80 -18.81
C ARG A 385 24.49 3.22 -17.91
N LEU A 386 24.52 2.72 -16.66
CA LEU A 386 25.60 2.98 -15.72
C LEU A 386 26.96 2.49 -16.26
N ILE A 387 26.98 1.30 -16.85
CA ILE A 387 28.18 0.69 -17.44
C ILE A 387 28.62 1.47 -18.69
N LYS A 388 27.68 1.96 -19.51
CA LYS A 388 27.95 2.78 -20.69
C LYS A 388 28.39 4.21 -20.38
N GLY A 389 28.45 4.62 -19.11
CA GLY A 389 28.79 5.99 -18.73
C GLY A 389 27.68 7.01 -19.04
N GLY A 390 26.42 6.59 -19.22
CA GLY A 390 25.33 7.48 -19.63
C GLY A 390 24.78 8.44 -18.56
N TYR A 391 25.54 8.69 -17.48
CA TYR A 391 25.18 9.59 -16.38
C TYR A 391 26.22 10.70 -16.27
N LYS A 392 25.79 11.92 -15.88
CA LYS A 392 26.68 13.08 -15.73
C LYS A 392 27.90 12.72 -14.88
N GLU A 393 29.10 12.99 -15.41
CA GLU A 393 30.39 12.77 -14.77
C GLU A 393 30.59 13.76 -13.62
N GLY A 394 29.97 13.49 -12.48
CA GLY A 394 30.23 14.23 -11.24
C GLY A 394 31.38 13.65 -10.41
N ARG A 395 31.82 12.44 -10.77
CA ARG A 395 32.91 11.60 -10.24
C ARG A 395 32.65 10.23 -10.87
N THR A 396 33.64 9.61 -11.49
CA THR A 396 33.53 8.20 -11.89
C THR A 396 33.04 7.41 -10.67
N PRO A 397 32.09 6.46 -10.84
CA PRO A 397 31.67 5.67 -9.70
C PRO A 397 32.91 4.92 -9.26
N ALA A 398 33.11 4.72 -7.95
CA ALA A 398 34.17 3.81 -7.53
C ALA A 398 33.94 2.49 -8.31
N PRO A 399 34.91 1.99 -9.10
CA PRO A 399 34.74 0.79 -9.92
C PRO A 399 34.16 -0.37 -9.09
N GLU A 400 34.55 -0.41 -7.81
CA GLU A 400 34.02 -1.29 -6.78
C GLU A 400 32.48 -1.29 -6.67
N ALA A 401 31.81 -0.13 -6.72
CA ALA A 401 30.35 -0.05 -6.62
C ALA A 401 29.64 -0.69 -7.82
N VAL A 402 30.21 -0.54 -9.02
CA VAL A 402 29.70 -1.16 -10.24
C VAL A 402 29.93 -2.68 -10.20
N VAL A 403 31.12 -3.12 -9.78
CA VAL A 403 31.46 -4.54 -9.60
C VAL A 403 30.53 -5.21 -8.57
N GLN A 404 30.23 -4.54 -7.46
CA GLN A 404 29.27 -5.02 -6.47
C GLN A 404 27.86 -5.18 -7.07
N LEU A 405 27.39 -4.21 -7.85
CA LEU A 405 26.09 -4.29 -8.53
C LEU A 405 26.05 -5.43 -9.55
N LEU A 406 27.12 -5.65 -10.32
CA LEU A 406 27.22 -6.75 -11.28
C LEU A 406 27.24 -8.13 -10.60
N THR A 407 27.97 -8.24 -9.49
CA THR A 407 28.00 -9.47 -8.67
C THR A 407 26.61 -9.78 -8.13
N GLN A 408 25.91 -8.75 -7.66
CA GLN A 408 24.57 -8.87 -7.13
C GLN A 408 23.54 -9.19 -8.22
N TYR A 409 23.67 -8.58 -9.41
CA TYR A 409 22.85 -8.86 -10.58
C TYR A 409 22.78 -10.36 -10.90
N GLY A 410 23.93 -11.07 -10.93
CA GLY A 410 23.95 -12.51 -11.21
C GLY A 410 23.18 -13.33 -10.17
N LYS A 411 23.31 -12.98 -8.88
CA LYS A 411 22.59 -13.63 -7.78
C LYS A 411 21.08 -13.37 -7.87
N THR A 412 20.71 -12.10 -8.07
CA THR A 412 19.31 -11.67 -8.15
C THR A 412 18.62 -12.26 -9.38
N GLN A 413 19.29 -12.32 -10.53
CA GLN A 413 18.78 -12.97 -11.74
C GLN A 413 18.44 -14.44 -11.48
N GLN A 414 19.39 -15.19 -10.90
CA GLN A 414 19.18 -16.62 -10.64
C GLN A 414 18.04 -16.84 -9.63
N ALA A 415 17.95 -16.00 -8.60
CA ALA A 415 16.86 -16.04 -7.63
C ALA A 415 15.50 -15.73 -8.28
N LEU A 416 15.47 -14.76 -9.20
CA LEU A 416 14.27 -14.35 -9.92
C LEU A 416 13.80 -15.45 -10.87
N GLU A 417 14.72 -16.10 -11.60
CA GLU A 417 14.42 -17.27 -12.45
C GLU A 417 13.78 -18.40 -11.62
N ARG A 418 14.30 -18.68 -10.42
CA ARG A 418 13.71 -19.68 -9.50
C ARG A 418 12.33 -19.26 -9.00
N TYR A 419 12.15 -17.99 -8.62
CA TYR A 419 10.86 -17.44 -8.20
C TYR A 419 9.81 -17.56 -9.32
N LEU A 420 10.16 -17.14 -10.55
CA LEU A 420 9.27 -17.22 -11.70
C LEU A 420 8.98 -18.66 -12.11
N THR A 421 9.92 -19.58 -11.92
CA THR A 421 9.68 -21.02 -12.14
C THR A 421 8.68 -21.58 -11.12
N HIS A 422 8.80 -21.20 -9.85
CA HIS A 422 7.83 -21.55 -8.81
C HIS A 422 6.44 -20.99 -9.13
N PHE A 423 6.37 -19.71 -9.52
CA PHE A 423 5.14 -19.06 -9.95
C PHE A 423 4.51 -19.77 -11.17
N LYS A 424 5.30 -20.08 -12.19
CA LYS A 424 4.86 -20.87 -13.37
C LYS A 424 4.30 -22.23 -12.97
N LYS A 425 4.92 -22.91 -11.99
CA LYS A 425 4.45 -24.21 -11.50
C LYS A 425 3.09 -24.08 -10.82
N ILE A 426 2.92 -23.08 -9.96
CA ILE A 426 1.62 -22.79 -9.32
C ILE A 426 0.57 -22.49 -10.39
N VAL A 427 0.88 -21.62 -11.34
CA VAL A 427 -0.02 -21.22 -12.44
C VAL A 427 -0.43 -22.38 -13.34
N ARG A 428 0.50 -23.29 -13.64
CA ARG A 428 0.24 -24.48 -14.48
C ARG A 428 -0.65 -25.52 -13.82
N ASP A 429 -0.77 -25.52 -12.50
CA ASP A 429 -1.77 -26.32 -11.79
C ASP A 429 -3.17 -25.68 -12.03
N ARG A 430 -3.59 -25.65 -13.30
CA ARG A 430 -4.69 -24.88 -13.91
C ARG A 430 -6.03 -25.08 -13.22
N ARG A 431 -6.24 -26.26 -12.61
CA ARG A 431 -7.42 -26.58 -11.79
C ARG A 431 -7.61 -25.58 -10.64
N LEU A 432 -6.52 -25.03 -10.11
CA LEU A 432 -6.59 -24.05 -9.00
C LEU A 432 -6.95 -22.63 -9.47
N PHE A 433 -6.97 -22.36 -10.77
CA PHE A 433 -7.27 -21.03 -11.32
C PHE A 433 -8.59 -20.98 -12.08
N GLU A 434 -8.99 -22.10 -12.71
CA GLU A 434 -10.32 -22.24 -13.34
C GLU A 434 -11.45 -22.08 -12.30
N ASP A 435 -11.27 -22.61 -11.09
CA ASP A 435 -12.25 -22.46 -10.00
C ASP A 435 -12.23 -21.05 -9.35
N ASN A 436 -11.14 -20.29 -9.52
CA ASN A 436 -10.87 -19.05 -8.78
C ASN A 436 -10.95 -17.78 -9.64
N GLN A 437 -11.48 -17.85 -10.86
CA GLN A 437 -11.69 -16.70 -11.77
C GLN A 437 -10.44 -15.86 -12.06
N VAL A 438 -9.28 -16.48 -12.04
CA VAL A 438 -8.04 -15.76 -12.30
C VAL A 438 -7.74 -15.80 -13.78
N ASP A 439 -7.65 -14.63 -14.42
CA ASP A 439 -7.49 -14.52 -15.87
C ASP A 439 -6.19 -15.20 -16.36
N PRO A 440 -6.29 -16.35 -17.07
CA PRO A 440 -5.12 -17.03 -17.61
C PRO A 440 -4.42 -16.21 -18.70
N ALA A 441 -5.11 -15.25 -19.35
CA ALA A 441 -4.50 -14.37 -20.34
C ALA A 441 -3.56 -13.35 -19.69
N ALA A 442 -3.96 -12.68 -18.59
CA ALA A 442 -3.09 -11.83 -17.80
C ALA A 442 -1.83 -12.57 -17.30
N LEU A 443 -1.98 -13.84 -16.91
CA LEU A 443 -0.88 -14.72 -16.56
C LEU A 443 0.04 -15.01 -17.74
N GLN A 444 -0.52 -15.35 -18.91
CA GLN A 444 0.27 -15.55 -20.12
C GLN A 444 0.99 -14.28 -20.55
N VAL A 445 0.39 -13.09 -20.43
CA VAL A 445 1.06 -11.81 -20.74
C VAL A 445 2.24 -11.58 -19.79
N CYS A 446 2.10 -11.89 -18.50
CA CYS A 446 3.20 -11.82 -17.55
C CYS A 446 4.32 -12.83 -17.90
N LEU A 447 3.97 -14.06 -18.27
CA LEU A 447 4.94 -15.09 -18.66
C LEU A 447 5.59 -14.82 -20.02
N ALA A 448 4.84 -14.30 -20.99
CA ALA A 448 5.31 -13.89 -22.31
C ALA A 448 6.24 -12.68 -22.20
N SER A 449 5.92 -11.75 -21.30
CA SER A 449 6.78 -10.62 -20.92
C SER A 449 8.14 -11.08 -20.35
N VAL A 450 8.17 -12.21 -19.62
CA VAL A 450 9.42 -12.82 -19.14
C VAL A 450 10.24 -13.35 -20.31
N THR A 451 9.60 -13.99 -21.29
CA THR A 451 10.29 -14.63 -22.42
C THR A 451 10.66 -13.67 -23.56
N GLN A 452 9.87 -12.61 -23.79
CA GLN A 452 10.09 -11.62 -24.87
C GLN A 452 11.10 -10.53 -24.49
N ALA A 453 11.26 -10.23 -23.19
CA ALA A 453 12.30 -9.31 -22.72
C ALA A 453 13.72 -9.78 -23.11
N ASP A 454 13.89 -11.08 -23.37
CA ASP A 454 15.16 -11.67 -23.82
C ASP A 454 15.38 -11.57 -25.33
N GLY A 455 14.40 -11.11 -26.13
CA GLY A 455 14.41 -11.15 -27.59
C GLY A 455 14.57 -9.79 -28.30
N GLN A 456 13.77 -8.79 -27.94
CA GLN A 456 13.52 -7.62 -28.83
C GLN A 456 13.95 -6.24 -28.28
N GLY A 457 14.63 -6.17 -27.14
CA GLY A 457 14.78 -4.90 -26.40
C GLY A 457 15.96 -3.98 -26.75
N ALA A 458 16.55 -4.02 -27.95
CA ALA A 458 17.77 -3.24 -28.22
C ALA A 458 17.77 -2.34 -29.47
N GLU A 459 16.82 -2.43 -30.40
CA GLU A 459 17.02 -1.83 -31.74
C GLU A 459 15.93 -0.87 -32.26
N ALA A 460 14.92 -0.45 -31.48
CA ALA A 460 13.79 0.31 -32.06
C ALA A 460 13.25 1.50 -31.26
N GLU A 461 14.04 2.09 -30.37
CA GLU A 461 13.76 3.44 -29.85
C GLU A 461 15.00 4.30 -30.10
N GLU A 462 15.28 4.60 -31.37
CA GLU A 462 15.98 5.84 -31.71
C GLU A 462 15.00 6.96 -31.33
N GLU A 463 15.09 7.44 -30.09
CA GLU A 463 14.42 8.67 -29.64
C GLU A 463 15.08 9.81 -30.43
N GLU A 464 14.27 10.51 -31.22
CA GLU A 464 14.51 11.88 -31.66
C GLU A 464 14.95 12.67 -30.41
N ASP A 465 16.25 12.94 -30.30
CA ASP A 465 16.76 13.97 -29.41
C ASP A 465 16.18 15.27 -29.98
N ASP A 466 15.02 15.70 -29.48
CA ASP A 466 14.56 17.08 -29.59
C ASP A 466 15.61 17.92 -28.85
N ASP A 467 16.64 18.28 -29.60
CA ASP A 467 17.57 19.36 -29.29
C ASP A 467 16.73 20.63 -29.27
N ASP A 468 16.20 20.96 -28.08
CA ASP A 468 15.79 22.32 -27.74
C ASP A 468 17.04 23.21 -27.90
N ASP A 469 17.31 23.63 -29.13
CA ASP A 469 18.21 24.73 -29.47
C ASP A 469 17.68 25.97 -28.75
N ASP A 470 18.31 26.29 -27.62
CA ASP A 470 18.23 27.59 -26.96
C ASP A 470 18.75 28.64 -27.96
N GLU A 471 17.90 29.13 -28.85
CA GLU A 471 18.13 30.36 -29.60
C GLU A 471 18.24 31.50 -28.56
N GLU A 472 19.48 31.88 -28.27
CA GLU A 472 19.85 33.17 -27.68
C GLU A 472 19.23 34.28 -28.54
N GLN A 473 18.06 34.78 -28.14
CA GLN A 473 17.58 36.09 -28.57
C GLN A 473 18.37 37.14 -27.80
N GLU A 474 19.47 37.60 -28.38
CA GLU A 474 20.01 38.93 -28.11
C GLU A 474 19.03 39.98 -28.69
N GLU A 475 18.39 40.76 -27.83
CA GLU A 475 17.96 42.14 -28.09
C GLU A 475 18.28 43.05 -26.89
#